data_AF-J4ICQ2-F1
#
_entry.id   AF-J4ICQ2-F1
#
_cell.length_a   1.000
_cell.length_b   1.000
_cell.length_c   1.000
_cell.angle_alpha   90.00
_cell.angle_beta   90.00
_cell.angle_gamma   90.00
#
_symmetry.space_group_name_H-M   'P 1'
#
loop_
_entity.id
_entity.type
_entity.pdbx_description
1 polymer ?
#
loop_
_entity_poly.entity_id
_entity_poly.type
_entity_poly.pdbx_seq_one_letter_code
_entity_poly.pdbx_strand_id
1 'polypeptide(L)'
;MAIPKEEPQDVILPPPSTKTTATKKPDEKGRKDALKAITAHRRVSAWQIHRWPLEKRILSERVRVHLPRTYLAQEGEDVRVLRAGQDLNQFVFRHYSEEVTEEQKKERTNFVTPDGIVARRHEYLGPDPRVAGYRVDNDGDIYIKWWDGFLQDQWIGKQKWKFGVKLNVDGKWIEMDD
;
A
#
# COMPACT_ATOMS: atom_id res chain seq x y z
N MET A 1 -75.04 -5.13 21.60
CA MET A 1 -74.59 -4.38 20.40
C MET A 1 -73.10 -4.18 20.54
N ALA A 2 -72.30 -4.92 19.76
CA ALA A 2 -70.84 -4.95 19.89
C ALA A 2 -70.21 -3.92 18.96
N ILE A 3 -69.36 -3.05 19.51
CA ILE A 3 -68.62 -2.00 18.79
C ILE A 3 -67.45 -2.68 18.05
N PRO A 4 -67.33 -2.55 16.71
CA PRO A 4 -66.21 -3.14 15.99
C PRO A 4 -64.90 -2.42 16.32
N LYS A 5 -63.86 -3.21 16.58
CA LYS A 5 -62.50 -2.79 16.88
C LYS A 5 -61.84 -2.35 15.57
N GLU A 6 -61.38 -1.10 15.50
CA GLU A 6 -60.67 -0.55 14.36
C GLU A 6 -59.26 -1.15 14.30
N GLU A 7 -58.91 -1.83 13.21
CA GLU A 7 -57.57 -2.36 12.97
C GLU A 7 -56.61 -1.23 12.57
N PRO A 8 -55.34 -1.26 13.02
CA PRO A 8 -54.37 -0.22 12.70
C PRO A 8 -54.03 -0.22 11.21
N GLN A 9 -54.22 0.91 10.55
CA GLN A 9 -53.83 1.14 9.16
C GLN A 9 -52.31 1.02 9.00
N ASP A 10 -51.88 0.17 8.06
CA ASP A 10 -50.49 0.06 7.64
C ASP A 10 -49.99 1.41 7.11
N VAL A 11 -48.92 1.92 7.72
CA VAL A 11 -48.21 3.11 7.27
C VAL A 11 -47.56 2.80 5.93
N ILE A 12 -48.15 3.29 4.85
CA ILE A 12 -47.56 3.25 3.51
C ILE A 12 -46.30 4.13 3.54
N LEU A 13 -45.14 3.49 3.66
CA LEU A 13 -43.84 4.13 3.47
C LEU A 13 -43.79 4.68 2.03
N PRO A 14 -43.42 5.96 1.81
CA PRO A 14 -43.26 6.50 0.47
C PRO A 14 -42.17 5.70 -0.26
N PRO A 15 -42.33 5.43 -1.58
CA PRO A 15 -41.34 4.68 -2.34
C PRO A 15 -39.98 5.39 -2.27
N PRO A 16 -38.87 4.64 -2.19
CA PRO A 16 -37.54 5.24 -2.18
C PRO A 16 -37.41 6.09 -3.44
N SER A 17 -37.19 7.40 -3.25
CA SER A 17 -36.91 8.29 -4.36
C SER A 17 -35.70 7.73 -5.10
N THR A 18 -35.92 7.15 -6.27
CA THR A 18 -34.90 6.89 -7.27
C THR A 18 -34.37 8.24 -7.71
N LYS A 19 -33.48 8.83 -6.90
CA LYS A 19 -32.54 9.83 -7.39
C LYS A 19 -31.62 9.07 -8.31
N THR A 20 -32.02 9.05 -9.57
CA THR A 20 -31.21 8.78 -10.75
C THR A 20 -29.83 9.37 -10.50
N THR A 21 -28.86 8.54 -10.14
CA THR A 21 -27.45 8.92 -10.10
C THR A 21 -27.07 9.14 -11.56
N ALA A 22 -27.29 10.36 -12.01
CA ALA A 22 -26.71 10.89 -13.22
C ALA A 22 -25.25 10.49 -13.22
N THR A 23 -24.87 9.70 -14.23
CA THR A 23 -23.52 9.32 -14.56
C THR A 23 -22.68 10.60 -14.65
N LYS A 24 -22.06 11.00 -13.53
CA LYS A 24 -21.09 12.09 -13.49
C LYS A 24 -19.97 11.67 -14.42
N LYS A 25 -19.89 12.29 -15.59
CA LYS A 25 -18.70 12.22 -16.44
C LYS A 25 -17.50 12.55 -15.54
N PRO A 26 -16.40 11.77 -15.59
CA PRO A 26 -15.25 12.02 -14.76
C PRO A 26 -14.67 13.39 -15.12
N ASP A 27 -14.91 14.38 -14.26
CA ASP A 27 -14.28 15.69 -14.37
C ASP A 27 -12.77 15.51 -14.15
N GLU A 28 -11.95 16.02 -15.07
CA GLU A 28 -10.49 15.91 -14.99
C GLU A 28 -9.95 16.57 -13.72
N LYS A 29 -10.60 17.64 -13.27
CA LYS A 29 -10.25 18.30 -12.00
C LYS A 29 -10.55 17.37 -10.82
N GLY A 30 -11.74 16.77 -10.79
CA GLY A 30 -12.11 15.76 -9.79
C GLY A 30 -11.16 14.56 -9.76
N ARG A 31 -10.70 14.09 -10.92
CA ARG A 31 -9.70 13.00 -11.01
C ARG A 31 -8.36 13.42 -10.42
N LYS A 32 -7.88 14.62 -10.74
CA LYS A 32 -6.60 15.16 -10.22
C LYS A 32 -6.66 15.39 -8.71
N ASP A 33 -7.76 15.92 -8.20
CA ASP A 33 -7.94 16.18 -6.76
C ASP A 33 -8.07 14.86 -5.98
N ALA A 34 -8.80 13.87 -6.52
CA ALA A 34 -8.86 12.53 -5.95
C ALA A 34 -7.47 11.86 -5.93
N LEU A 35 -6.71 11.96 -7.02
CA LEU A 35 -5.35 11.39 -7.11
C LEU A 35 -4.43 12.03 -6.07
N LYS A 36 -4.51 13.36 -5.87
CA LYS A 36 -3.77 14.06 -4.81
C LYS A 36 -4.19 13.60 -3.41
N ALA A 37 -5.49 13.50 -3.14
CA ALA A 37 -6.00 13.09 -1.83
C ALA A 37 -5.57 11.66 -1.49
N ILE A 38 -5.66 10.74 -2.45
CA ILE A 38 -5.23 9.35 -2.30
C ILE A 38 -3.72 9.26 -2.10
N THR A 39 -2.94 9.99 -2.91
CA THR A 39 -1.48 10.04 -2.75
C THR A 39 -1.09 10.56 -1.37
N ALA A 40 -1.77 11.62 -0.91
CA ALA A 40 -1.56 12.17 0.43
C ALA A 40 -1.91 11.15 1.53
N HIS A 41 -3.01 10.42 1.38
CA HIS A 41 -3.36 9.35 2.31
C HIS A 41 -2.29 8.27 2.38
N ARG A 42 -1.82 7.78 1.22
CA ARG A 42 -0.75 6.77 1.15
C ARG A 42 0.56 7.25 1.77
N ARG A 43 0.90 8.54 1.60
CA ARG A 43 2.06 9.16 2.26
C ARG A 43 1.96 9.11 3.79
N VAL A 44 0.76 9.36 4.31
CA VAL A 44 0.51 9.37 5.77
C VAL A 44 0.47 7.95 6.33
N SER A 45 -0.06 6.99 5.58
CA SER A 45 -0.12 5.58 6.00
C SER A 45 1.21 4.84 5.86
N ALA A 46 2.14 5.32 5.02
CA ALA A 46 3.42 4.67 4.81
C ALA A 46 4.32 4.79 6.04
N TRP A 47 4.74 3.65 6.60
CA TRP A 47 5.59 3.59 7.78
C TRP A 47 7.07 3.52 7.41
N GLN A 48 7.91 4.14 8.23
CA GLN A 48 9.36 4.20 8.02
C GLN A 48 10.02 2.86 8.31
N ILE A 49 10.76 2.31 7.36
CA ILE A 49 11.34 0.96 7.47
C ILE A 49 12.36 0.84 8.62
N HIS A 50 12.99 1.94 9.02
CA HIS A 50 13.93 1.97 10.15
C HIS A 50 13.23 1.96 11.53
N ARG A 51 11.90 2.05 11.58
CA ARG A 51 11.10 2.02 12.81
C ARG A 51 10.27 0.74 12.88
N TRP A 52 10.03 0.27 14.10
CA TRP A 52 9.21 -0.90 14.33
C TRP A 52 7.77 -0.68 13.81
N PRO A 53 7.21 -1.61 13.00
CA PRO A 53 5.87 -1.46 12.46
C PRO A 53 4.82 -1.59 13.56
N LEU A 54 3.84 -0.66 13.57
CA LEU A 54 2.73 -0.68 14.52
C LEU A 54 1.59 -1.59 14.07
N GLU A 55 1.38 -1.69 12.75
CA GLU A 55 0.36 -2.53 12.16
C GLU A 55 0.90 -3.96 11.96
N LYS A 56 0.08 -4.96 12.27
CA LYS A 56 0.40 -6.37 12.04
C LYS A 56 -0.32 -6.86 10.79
N ARG A 57 0.41 -7.53 9.91
CA ARG A 57 -0.17 -8.15 8.72
C ARG A 57 0.11 -9.64 8.72
N ILE A 58 -0.80 -10.41 9.30
CA ILE A 58 -0.69 -11.86 9.41
C ILE A 58 -1.04 -12.48 8.06
N LEU A 59 -0.14 -13.32 7.56
CA LEU A 59 -0.35 -14.06 6.32
C LEU A 59 -1.29 -15.24 6.56
N SER A 60 -2.28 -15.43 5.70
CA SER A 60 -3.19 -16.59 5.75
C SER A 60 -2.57 -17.84 5.14
N GLU A 61 -1.70 -17.68 4.15
CA GLU A 61 -1.16 -18.76 3.34
C GLU A 61 0.37 -18.66 3.21
N ARG A 62 0.97 -19.70 2.66
CA ARG A 62 2.40 -19.72 2.33
C ARG A 62 2.63 -18.90 1.07
N VAL A 63 3.46 -17.87 1.17
CA VAL A 63 3.71 -16.90 0.09
C VAL A 63 5.20 -16.63 -0.06
N ARG A 64 5.62 -16.21 -1.25
CA ARG A 64 6.97 -15.70 -1.50
C ARG A 64 6.92 -14.18 -1.42
N VAL A 65 7.89 -13.58 -0.73
CA VAL A 65 8.03 -12.14 -0.60
C VAL A 65 9.31 -11.71 -1.29
N HIS A 66 9.18 -10.76 -2.21
CA HIS A 66 10.29 -10.15 -2.93
C HIS A 66 10.81 -8.94 -2.15
N LEU A 67 12.09 -8.98 -1.81
CA LEU A 67 12.78 -7.99 -0.98
C LEU A 67 13.89 -7.32 -1.81
N PRO A 68 13.64 -6.16 -2.42
CA PRO A 68 14.67 -5.41 -3.14
C PRO A 68 15.91 -5.14 -2.29
N ARG A 69 17.10 -5.29 -2.88
CA ARG A 69 18.37 -4.99 -2.21
C ARG A 69 18.75 -3.51 -2.29
N THR A 70 18.35 -2.86 -3.38
CA THR A 70 18.62 -1.45 -3.65
C THR A 70 17.37 -0.74 -4.17
N TYR A 71 17.43 0.59 -4.23
CA TYR A 71 16.41 1.40 -4.87
C TYR A 71 16.13 0.90 -6.29
N LEU A 72 14.85 0.70 -6.63
CA LEU A 72 14.41 0.11 -7.90
C LEU A 72 15.02 -1.28 -8.19
N ALA A 73 15.42 -2.03 -7.17
CA ALA A 73 15.97 -3.38 -7.29
C ALA A 73 17.06 -3.53 -8.37
N GLN A 74 17.91 -2.50 -8.54
CA GLN A 74 18.93 -2.48 -9.58
C GLN A 74 19.94 -3.63 -9.41
N GLU A 75 20.26 -3.98 -8.16
CA GLU A 75 21.16 -5.08 -7.82
C GLU A 75 20.43 -6.38 -7.45
N GLY A 76 19.16 -6.46 -7.82
CA GLY A 76 18.33 -7.63 -7.60
C GLY A 76 17.50 -7.58 -6.31
N GLU A 77 16.87 -8.73 -6.05
CA GLU A 77 15.86 -8.91 -5.02
C GLU A 77 16.13 -10.25 -4.31
N ASP A 78 15.97 -10.27 -2.99
CA ASP A 78 15.96 -11.50 -2.22
C ASP A 78 14.54 -12.05 -2.16
N VAL A 79 14.35 -13.29 -2.59
CA VAL A 79 13.06 -13.97 -2.49
C VAL A 79 13.03 -14.83 -1.23
N ARG A 80 12.10 -14.54 -0.32
CA ARG A 80 11.95 -15.28 0.94
C ARG A 80 10.56 -15.88 1.05
N VAL A 81 10.51 -17.13 1.48
CA VAL A 81 9.25 -17.86 1.66
C VAL A 81 8.76 -17.64 3.09
N LEU A 82 7.56 -17.09 3.22
CA LEU A 82 6.89 -16.94 4.50
C LEU A 82 5.80 -17.99 4.65
N ARG A 83 5.60 -18.45 5.87
CA ARG A 83 4.57 -19.42 6.23
C ARG A 83 3.29 -18.70 6.67
N ALA A 84 2.17 -19.39 6.53
CA ALA A 84 0.91 -18.98 7.14
C ALA A 84 1.07 -18.70 8.64
N GLY A 85 0.42 -17.65 9.14
CA GLY A 85 0.48 -17.20 10.53
C GLY A 85 1.64 -16.25 10.84
N GLN A 86 2.60 -16.04 9.92
CA GLN A 86 3.69 -15.07 10.14
C GLN A 86 3.25 -13.63 9.87
N ASP A 87 3.83 -12.68 10.60
CA ASP A 87 3.62 -11.25 10.39
C ASP A 87 4.59 -10.72 9.34
N LEU A 88 4.02 -10.27 8.22
CA LEU A 88 4.75 -9.73 7.07
C LEU A 88 5.50 -8.44 7.41
N ASN A 89 4.87 -7.53 8.17
CA ASN A 89 5.48 -6.24 8.48
C ASN A 89 6.70 -6.42 9.37
N GLN A 90 6.57 -7.25 10.41
CA GLN A 90 7.69 -7.55 11.30
C GLN A 90 8.83 -8.28 10.57
N PHE A 91 8.50 -9.21 9.67
CA PHE A 91 9.50 -9.89 8.87
C PHE A 91 10.28 -8.91 7.98
N VAL A 92 9.58 -8.02 7.28
CA VAL A 92 10.18 -7.00 6.42
C VAL A 92 11.06 -6.05 7.23
N PHE A 93 10.57 -5.56 8.38
CA PHE A 93 11.37 -4.74 9.29
C PHE A 93 12.67 -5.42 9.71
N ARG A 94 12.58 -6.68 10.18
CA ARG A 94 13.77 -7.43 10.62
C ARG A 94 14.77 -7.60 9.49
N HIS A 95 14.31 -8.02 8.31
CA HIS A 95 15.17 -8.20 7.14
C HIS A 95 15.94 -6.92 6.79
N TYR A 96 15.28 -5.77 6.82
CA TYR A 96 15.89 -4.49 6.45
C TYR A 96 16.64 -3.78 7.58
N SER A 97 16.43 -4.20 8.82
CA SER A 97 17.20 -3.74 9.98
C SER A 97 18.54 -4.48 10.13
N GLU A 98 18.75 -5.58 9.40
CA GLU A 98 20.02 -6.31 9.39
C GLU A 98 21.16 -5.47 8.79
N GLU A 99 22.35 -5.66 9.36
CA GLU A 99 23.58 -5.06 8.89
C GLU A 99 24.06 -5.73 7.59
N VAL A 100 24.72 -4.94 6.76
CA VAL A 100 25.26 -5.35 5.47
C VAL A 100 26.74 -5.71 5.64
N THR A 101 27.18 -6.81 5.04
CA THR A 101 28.58 -7.23 5.09
C THR A 101 29.48 -6.31 4.27
N GLU A 102 30.76 -6.19 4.62
CA GLU A 102 31.73 -5.31 3.95
C GLU A 102 31.82 -5.51 2.42
N GLU A 103 31.61 -6.72 1.95
CA GLU A 103 31.57 -7.05 0.51
C GLU A 103 30.39 -6.35 -0.18
N GLN A 104 29.21 -6.42 0.43
CA GLN A 104 28.00 -5.80 -0.07
C GLN A 104 28.02 -4.27 0.07
N LYS A 105 28.79 -3.73 1.01
CA LYS A 105 28.97 -2.28 1.18
C LYS A 105 29.70 -1.64 0.01
N LYS A 106 30.69 -2.33 -0.58
CA LYS A 106 31.55 -1.78 -1.64
C LYS A 106 30.85 -1.61 -2.98
N GLU A 107 29.85 -2.43 -3.26
CA GLU A 107 29.15 -2.43 -4.55
C GLU A 107 27.96 -1.47 -4.58
N ARG A 108 27.45 -1.05 -3.41
CA ARG A 108 26.17 -0.37 -3.26
C ARG A 108 26.27 1.10 -2.86
N THR A 109 25.40 1.93 -3.42
CA THR A 109 25.23 3.33 -2.97
C THR A 109 24.41 3.40 -1.69
N ASN A 110 25.06 3.76 -0.57
CA ASN A 110 24.37 4.09 0.68
C ASN A 110 23.79 5.52 0.60
N PHE A 111 22.49 5.67 0.84
CA PHE A 111 21.79 6.96 0.77
C PHE A 111 21.75 7.72 2.10
N VAL A 112 22.16 7.11 3.21
CA VAL A 112 22.02 7.67 4.57
C VAL A 112 23.38 7.99 5.19
N THR A 113 24.33 7.05 5.17
CA THR A 113 25.67 7.24 5.75
C THR A 113 26.77 6.91 4.74
N PRO A 114 27.53 7.90 4.24
CA PRO A 114 28.63 7.65 3.31
C PRO A 114 29.79 6.89 3.96
N ASP A 115 29.96 7.03 5.28
CA ASP A 115 31.09 6.45 6.02
C ASP A 115 30.94 4.94 6.25
N GLY A 116 29.74 4.37 6.07
CA GLY A 116 29.51 2.91 6.00
C GLY A 116 29.83 2.09 7.25
N ILE A 117 30.12 2.74 8.39
CA ILE A 117 30.62 2.08 9.61
C ILE A 117 29.65 1.00 10.11
N VAL A 118 28.33 1.25 10.06
CA VAL A 118 27.27 0.27 10.36
C VAL A 118 26.10 0.44 9.40
N ALA A 119 26.32 0.15 8.11
CA ALA A 119 25.28 0.25 7.09
C ALA A 119 24.23 -0.86 7.23
N ARG A 120 22.96 -0.48 7.34
CA ARG A 120 21.82 -1.41 7.33
C ARG A 120 21.20 -1.54 5.94
N ARG A 121 20.53 -2.66 5.67
CA ARG A 121 19.96 -2.93 4.34
C ARG A 121 19.01 -1.85 3.83
N HIS A 122 18.22 -1.24 4.71
CA HIS A 122 17.30 -0.18 4.28
C HIS A 122 18.00 1.09 3.77
N GLU A 123 19.24 1.35 4.16
CA GLU A 123 19.96 2.57 3.74
C GLU A 123 20.28 2.57 2.23
N TYR A 124 20.15 1.41 1.58
CA TYR A 124 20.36 1.23 0.15
C TYR A 124 19.07 1.34 -0.68
N LEU A 125 17.91 1.46 -0.02
CA LEU A 125 16.61 1.57 -0.68
C LEU A 125 16.24 3.00 -1.06
N GLY A 126 16.95 3.98 -0.51
CA GLY A 126 16.69 5.40 -0.68
C GLY A 126 17.00 6.18 0.59
N PRO A 127 16.92 7.52 0.53
CA PRO A 127 17.15 8.42 1.66
C PRO A 127 16.06 8.41 2.75
N ASP A 128 14.78 8.20 2.43
CA ASP A 128 13.71 7.98 3.44
C ASP A 128 12.73 6.89 2.97
N PRO A 129 13.16 5.61 2.94
CA PRO A 129 12.34 4.51 2.45
C PRO A 129 11.22 4.17 3.42
N ARG A 130 10.00 4.14 2.90
CA ARG A 130 8.78 3.81 3.64
C ARG A 130 8.00 2.71 2.94
N VAL A 131 7.40 1.83 3.72
CA VAL A 131 6.52 0.79 3.22
C VAL A 131 5.10 1.35 3.16
N ALA A 132 4.61 1.55 1.94
CA ALA A 132 3.26 2.04 1.67
C ALA A 132 2.21 0.90 1.62
N GLY A 133 2.66 -0.34 1.42
CA GLY A 133 1.80 -1.51 1.38
C GLY A 133 2.41 -2.67 0.62
N TYR A 134 1.57 -3.58 0.15
CA TYR A 134 1.97 -4.79 -0.54
C TYR A 134 1.09 -5.05 -1.76
N ARG A 135 1.68 -5.52 -2.85
CA ARG A 135 0.99 -6.02 -4.06
C ARG A 135 1.14 -7.53 -4.08
N VAL A 136 0.04 -8.24 -4.29
CA VAL A 136 0.07 -9.68 -4.60
C VAL A 136 0.02 -9.79 -6.12
N ASP A 137 0.97 -10.52 -6.70
CA ASP A 137 1.01 -10.80 -8.13
C ASP A 137 0.13 -12.02 -8.48
N ASN A 138 -0.05 -12.29 -9.77
CA ASN A 138 -0.87 -13.40 -10.27
C ASN A 138 -0.38 -14.77 -9.76
N ASP A 139 0.91 -14.90 -9.49
CA ASP A 139 1.54 -16.13 -8.94
C ASP A 139 1.37 -16.26 -7.41
N GLY A 140 0.70 -15.31 -6.75
CA GLY A 140 0.58 -15.26 -5.29
C GLY A 140 1.81 -14.69 -4.57
N ASP A 141 2.78 -14.19 -5.34
CA ASP A 141 3.99 -13.57 -4.82
C ASP A 141 3.71 -12.14 -4.33
N ILE A 142 4.36 -11.76 -3.23
CA ILE A 142 4.18 -10.46 -2.60
C ILE A 142 5.35 -9.55 -2.94
N TYR A 143 5.02 -8.39 -3.49
CA TYR A 143 5.94 -7.29 -3.71
C TYR A 143 5.64 -6.14 -2.75
N ILE A 144 6.70 -5.51 -2.24
CA ILE A 144 6.58 -4.35 -1.35
C ILE A 144 6.33 -3.10 -2.19
N LYS A 145 5.31 -2.32 -1.80
CA LYS A 145 5.06 -0.98 -2.32
C LYS A 145 5.87 0.01 -1.51
N TRP A 146 6.87 0.63 -2.15
CA TRP A 146 7.74 1.60 -1.52
C TRP A 146 7.30 3.02 -1.83
N TRP A 147 7.44 3.88 -0.83
CA TRP A 147 7.36 5.33 -0.91
C TRP A 147 8.64 5.91 -0.33
N ASP A 148 9.34 6.77 -1.06
CA ASP A 148 10.47 7.52 -0.51
C ASP A 148 10.04 8.94 -0.12
N GLY A 149 10.17 9.28 1.17
CA GLY A 149 9.75 10.58 1.71
C GLY A 149 10.55 11.76 1.19
N PHE A 150 11.83 11.55 0.86
CA PHE A 150 12.74 12.60 0.43
C PHE A 150 12.70 12.78 -1.09
N LEU A 151 12.77 11.68 -1.86
CA LEU A 151 12.64 11.70 -3.32
C LEU A 151 11.20 11.94 -3.80
N GLN A 152 10.22 11.78 -2.91
CA GLN A 152 8.78 11.88 -3.19
C GLN A 152 8.30 10.91 -4.28
N ASP A 153 8.91 9.72 -4.29
CA ASP A 153 8.80 8.75 -5.37
C ASP A 153 8.19 7.43 -4.89
N GLN A 154 7.48 6.74 -5.79
CA GLN A 154 6.82 5.46 -5.50
C GLN A 154 7.32 4.39 -6.44
N TRP A 155 7.56 3.19 -5.91
CA TRP A 155 8.10 2.10 -6.71
C TRP A 155 7.76 0.71 -6.14
N ILE A 156 7.79 -0.27 -7.03
CA ILE A 156 7.60 -1.70 -6.74
C ILE A 156 8.60 -2.47 -7.59
N GLY A 157 9.44 -3.29 -6.97
CA GLY A 157 10.51 -4.03 -7.66
C GLY A 157 11.39 -3.09 -8.48
N LYS A 158 11.46 -3.32 -9.80
CA LYS A 158 12.27 -2.52 -10.74
C LYS A 158 11.57 -1.30 -11.35
N GLN A 159 10.30 -1.07 -11.04
CA GLN A 159 9.49 -0.10 -11.75
C GLN A 159 8.96 1.00 -10.84
N LYS A 160 8.83 2.20 -11.43
CA LYS A 160 8.06 3.28 -10.84
C LYS A 160 6.60 2.90 -10.85
N TRP A 161 6.00 2.89 -9.68
CA TRP A 161 4.60 2.57 -9.55
C TRP A 161 3.78 3.85 -9.66
N LYS A 162 2.86 3.85 -10.62
CA LYS A 162 1.83 4.87 -10.77
C LYS A 162 0.48 4.18 -10.60
N PHE A 163 -0.47 4.87 -10.01
CA PHE A 163 -1.84 4.37 -9.88
C PHE A 163 -2.80 5.38 -10.51
N GLY A 164 -3.83 4.84 -11.12
CA GLY A 164 -4.95 5.59 -11.65
C GLY A 164 -6.04 5.75 -10.59
N VAL A 165 -7.03 6.59 -10.91
CA VAL A 165 -8.24 6.71 -10.10
C VAL A 165 -9.42 6.61 -11.04
N LYS A 166 -10.38 5.75 -10.69
CA LYS A 166 -11.62 5.55 -11.45
C LYS A 166 -12.82 5.86 -10.57
N LEU A 167 -13.85 6.44 -11.16
CA LEU A 167 -15.12 6.66 -10.47
C LEU A 167 -15.88 5.33 -10.43
N ASN A 168 -16.22 4.85 -9.24
CA ASN A 168 -17.09 3.69 -9.06
C ASN A 168 -18.56 4.06 -9.34
N VAL A 169 -19.41 3.04 -9.44
CA VAL A 169 -20.86 3.15 -9.62
C VAL A 169 -21.51 4.01 -8.53
N ASP A 170 -20.95 3.98 -7.32
CA ASP A 170 -21.40 4.79 -6.17
C ASP A 170 -20.94 6.26 -6.23
N GLY A 171 -20.25 6.67 -7.30
CA GLY A 171 -19.69 8.01 -7.44
C GLY A 171 -18.46 8.28 -6.55
N LYS A 172 -17.89 7.25 -5.91
CA LYS A 172 -16.63 7.34 -5.16
C LYS A 172 -15.44 7.07 -6.07
N TRP A 173 -14.38 7.85 -5.91
CA TRP A 173 -13.10 7.62 -6.58
C TRP A 173 -12.38 6.45 -5.91
N ILE A 174 -12.10 5.39 -6.66
CA ILE A 174 -11.37 4.20 -6.23
C ILE A 174 -10.03 4.13 -6.95
N GLU A 175 -9.02 3.68 -6.22
CA GLU A 175 -7.69 3.38 -6.76
C GLU A 175 -7.78 2.27 -7.82
N MET A 176 -7.23 2.52 -9.01
CA MET A 176 -6.82 1.46 -9.92
C MET A 176 -5.31 1.34 -9.82
N ASP A 177 -4.83 0.25 -9.22
CA ASP A 177 -3.47 -0.20 -9.47
C ASP A 177 -3.39 -0.70 -10.92
N ASP A 178 -2.35 -0.28 -11.63
CA ASP A 178 -2.05 -0.68 -13.02
C ASP A 178 -1.59 -2.16 -13.09
#